data_AF-A0A2A5BM74-F1
#
_entry.id   AF-A0A2A5BM74-F1
#
_cell.length_a   1.000
_cell.length_b   1.000
_cell.length_c   1.000
_cell.angle_alpha   90.00
_cell.angle_beta   90.00
_cell.angle_gamma   90.00
#
_symmetry.space_group_name_H-M   'P 1'
#
loop_
_entity.id
_entity.type
_entity.pdbx_description
1 polymer ?
#
loop_
_entity_poly.entity_id
_entity_poly.type
_entity_poly.pdbx_seq_one_letter_code
_entity_poly.pdbx_strand_id
1 'polypeptide(L)' 'MLDPKKIEEVMNSITSALPQGLTDMQGDIEKNIRAALSATFSKLDLVTREEFDVQTQVLHRTREKLEALEKRVTELEPK' A
#
# COMPACT_ATOMS: atom_id res chain seq x y z
N MET A 1 0.47 -1.34 -2.55
CA MET A 1 1.81 -1.12 -1.95
C MET A 1 2.05 0.39 -1.85
N LEU A 2 2.91 0.85 -0.94
CA LEU A 2 3.32 2.26 -0.91
C LEU A 2 4.23 2.52 -2.11
N ASP A 3 3.72 3.31 -3.06
CA ASP A 3 4.46 3.68 -4.25
C ASP A 3 5.42 4.85 -3.94
N PRO A 4 6.70 4.79 -4.34
CA PRO A 4 7.64 5.90 -4.17
C PRO A 4 7.10 7.22 -4.74
N LYS A 5 6.37 7.14 -5.86
CA LYS A 5 5.72 8.28 -6.51
C LYS A 5 4.67 8.97 -5.63
N LYS A 6 3.91 8.20 -4.83
CA LYS A 6 2.92 8.77 -3.91
C LYS A 6 3.60 9.49 -2.73
N ILE A 7 4.75 8.98 -2.30
CA ILE A 7 5.56 9.65 -1.28
C ILE A 7 6.10 10.99 -1.82
N GLU A 8 6.56 11.01 -3.07
CA GLU A 8 6.98 12.24 -3.75
C GLU A 8 5.82 13.24 -3.94
N GLU A 9 4.63 12.77 -4.31
CA GLU A 9 3.43 13.63 -4.43
C GLU A 9 3.02 14.24 -3.10
N VAL A 10 3.05 13.46 -2.02
CA VAL A 10 2.80 13.96 -0.65
C VAL A 10 3.88 14.98 -0.27
N MET A 11 5.15 14.70 -0.58
CA MET A 11 6.24 15.63 -0.32
C MET A 11 6.07 16.95 -1.07
N ASN A 12 5.76 16.89 -2.37
CA ASN A 12 5.53 18.07 -3.20
C ASN A 12 4.33 18.87 -2.70
N SER A 13 3.26 18.19 -2.27
CA SER A 13 2.07 18.85 -1.70
C SER A 13 2.40 19.59 -0.41
N ILE A 14 3.16 18.96 0.51
CA ILE A 14 3.59 19.61 1.76
C ILE A 14 4.51 20.80 1.47
N THR A 15 5.49 20.62 0.59
CA THR A 15 6.44 21.67 0.21
C THR A 15 5.75 22.85 -0.48
N SER A 16 4.74 22.59 -1.32
CA SER A 16 3.95 23.63 -1.99
C SER A 16 3.03 24.42 -1.05
N ALA A 17 2.69 23.86 0.11
CA ALA A 17 1.90 24.52 1.14
C ALA A 17 2.74 25.35 2.12
N LEU A 18 4.07 25.34 2.00
CA LEU A 18 4.95 26.13 2.86
C LEU A 18 4.94 27.61 2.45
N PRO A 19 4.88 28.56 3.41
CA PRO A 19 4.93 29.99 3.12
C PRO A 19 6.29 30.41 2.55
N GLN A 20 6.26 31.40 1.64
CA GLN A 20 7.41 31.85 0.83
C GLN A 20 8.63 32.37 1.62
N GLY A 21 8.54 32.53 2.94
CA GLY A 21 9.65 32.93 3.81
C GLY A 21 10.54 31.78 4.32
N LEU A 22 10.20 30.53 4.00
CA LEU A 22 10.93 29.33 4.44
C LEU A 22 11.73 28.65 3.32
N THR A 23 11.85 29.28 2.15
CA THR A 23 12.57 28.75 0.96
C THR A 23 14.04 28.45 1.23
N ASP A 24 14.74 29.23 2.06
CA ASP A 24 16.13 28.96 2.44
C ASP A 24 16.27 27.75 3.41
N MET A 25 15.18 27.35 4.07
CA MET A 25 15.11 26.17 4.95
C MET A 25 14.42 24.96 4.29
N GLN A 26 14.06 25.07 3.01
CA GLN A 26 13.26 24.07 2.29
C GLN A 26 13.94 22.68 2.30
N GLY A 27 15.27 22.62 2.13
CA GLY A 27 16.01 21.36 2.13
C GLY A 27 16.02 20.65 3.49
N ASP A 28 16.17 21.40 4.59
CA ASP A 28 16.15 20.83 5.94
C ASP A 28 14.73 20.39 6.35
N ILE A 29 13.72 21.16 5.94
CA ILE A 29 12.31 20.80 6.14
C ILE A 29 11.96 19.53 5.35
N GLU A 30 12.36 19.43 4.08
CA GLU A 30 12.14 18.23 3.27
C GLU A 30 12.76 16.99 3.93
N LYS A 31 14.01 17.10 4.39
CA LYS A 31 14.73 16.02 5.06
C LYS A 31 14.01 15.57 6.34
N ASN A 32 13.54 16.52 7.15
CA ASN A 32 12.81 16.22 8.38
C ASN A 32 11.45 15.58 8.11
N ILE A 33 10.71 16.04 7.08
CA ILE A 33 9.44 15.43 6.68
C ILE A 33 9.67 14.01 6.17
N ARG A 34 10.69 13.78 5.32
CA ARG A 34 11.03 12.45 4.81
C ARG A 34 11.36 11.49 5.96
N ALA A 35 12.11 11.94 6.96
CA ALA A 35 12.42 11.14 8.15
C ALA A 35 11.16 10.83 8.98
N ALA A 36 10.28 11.81 9.20
CA ALA A 36 9.03 11.62 9.92
C ALA A 36 8.06 10.66 9.19
N LEU A 37 7.92 10.80 7.88
CA LEU A 37 7.14 9.89 7.04
C LEU A 37 7.69 8.47 7.08
N SER A 38 9.01 8.31 6.94
CA SER A 38 9.67 7.00 7.02
C SER A 38 9.47 6.33 8.38
N ALA A 39 9.59 7.09 9.47
CA ALA A 39 9.35 6.61 10.83
C ALA A 39 7.87 6.25 11.06
N THR A 40 6.93 7.00 10.46
CA THR A 40 5.49 6.72 10.56
C THR A 40 5.12 5.49 9.76
N PHE A 41 5.61 5.36 8.53
CA PHE A 41 5.42 4.18 7.70
C PHE A 41 6.02 2.92 8.36
N SER A 42 7.17 3.03 9.01
CA SER A 42 7.77 1.91 9.78
C SER A 42 6.94 1.50 11.01
N LYS A 43 6.06 2.38 11.51
CA LYS A 43 5.14 2.09 12.62
C LYS A 43 3.78 1.57 12.15
N LEU A 44 3.46 1.70 10.87
CA LEU A 44 2.30 1.03 10.29
C LEU A 44 2.68 -0.43 10.06
N ASP A 45 1.75 -1.35 10.31
CA ASP A 45 1.92 -2.78 10.01
C ASP A 45 1.89 -3.00 8.48
N LEU A 46 2.91 -2.48 7.80
CA LEU A 46 3.07 -2.58 6.37
C LEU A 46 3.52 -3.99 6.03
N VAL A 47 2.67 -4.71 5.30
CA VAL A 47 3.08 -5.96 4.65
C VAL A 47 4.02 -5.64 3.50
N THR A 48 5.06 -6.46 3.37
CA THR A 48 5.98 -6.38 2.24
C THR A 48 5.25 -6.72 0.93
N ARG A 49 5.84 -6.34 -0.21
CA ARG A 49 5.28 -6.69 -1.51
C ARG A 49 5.16 -8.20 -1.69
N GLU A 50 6.20 -8.92 -1.26
CA GLU A 50 6.27 -10.36 -1.37
C GLU A 50 5.16 -11.04 -0.57
N GLU A 51 4.92 -10.61 0.67
CA GLU A 51 3.81 -11.12 1.49
C GLU A 51 2.44 -10.83 0.86
N PHE A 52 2.25 -9.64 0.27
CA PHE A 52 1.03 -9.30 -0.44
C PHE A 52 0.80 -10.19 -1.66
N ASP A 53 1.85 -10.41 -2.46
CA ASP A 53 1.78 -11.25 -3.66
C ASP A 53 1.47 -12.71 -3.28
N VAL A 54 2.08 -13.21 -2.19
CA VAL A 54 1.77 -14.53 -1.62
C VAL A 54 0.29 -14.62 -1.20
N GLN A 55 -0.23 -13.63 -0.47
CA GLN A 55 -1.63 -13.62 -0.05
C GLN A 55 -2.59 -13.58 -1.26
N THR A 56 -2.23 -12.82 -2.30
CA THR A 56 -2.98 -12.76 -3.56
C THR A 56 -3.05 -14.13 -4.23
N GLN A 57 -1.93 -14.86 -4.27
CA GLN A 57 -1.89 -16.21 -4.82
C GLN A 57 -2.70 -17.21 -3.99
N VAL A 58 -2.63 -17.12 -2.65
CA VAL A 58 -3.46 -17.94 -1.75
C VAL A 58 -4.95 -17.68 -2.00
N LEU A 59 -5.34 -16.41 -2.16
CA LEU A 59 -6.72 -16.03 -2.46
C LEU A 59 -7.17 -16.58 -3.82
N HIS A 60 -6.34 -16.48 -4.84
CA HIS A 60 -6.61 -17.05 -6.17
C HIS A 60 -6.89 -18.55 -6.08
N ARG A 61 -5.99 -19.31 -5.44
CA ARG A 61 -6.15 -20.76 -5.26
C ARG A 61 -7.40 -21.11 -4.45
N THR A 62 -7.77 -20.27 -3.50
CA THR A 62 -8.97 -20.48 -2.68
C THR A 62 -10.23 -20.29 -3.53
N ARG A 63 -10.26 -19.29 -4.42
CA ARG A 63 -11.36 -19.10 -5.37
C ARG A 63 -11.50 -20.28 -6.33
N GLU A 64 -10.40 -20.76 -6.91
CA GLU A 64 -10.44 -21.94 -7.80
C GLU A 64 -11.02 -23.17 -7.09
N LYS A 65 -10.60 -23.41 -5.84
CA LYS A 65 -11.13 -24.52 -5.03
C LYS A 65 -12.61 -24.31 -4.70
N LEU A 66 -13.02 -23.08 -4.40
CA LEU A 66 -14.41 -22.74 -4.10
C LEU A 66 -15.29 -23.02 -5.32
N GLU A 67 -14.92 -22.53 -6.50
CA GLU A 67 -15.65 -22.78 -7.75
C GLU A 67 -15.76 -24.27 -8.08
N ALA A 68 -14.69 -25.05 -7.84
CA ALA A 68 -14.72 -26.49 -8.04
C ALA A 68 -15.68 -27.19 -7.06
N LEU A 69 -15.74 -26.74 -5.81
CA LEU A 69 -16.69 -27.26 -4.82
C LEU A 69 -18.13 -26.86 -5.15
N GLU A 70 -18.37 -25.62 -5.56
CA GLU A 70 -19.68 -25.14 -6.00
C GLU A 70 -20.22 -26.00 -7.15
N LYS A 71 -19.39 -26.29 -8.17
CA LYS A 71 -19.77 -27.20 -9.27
C LYS A 71 -20.16 -28.59 -8.77
N ARG A 72 -19.36 -29.18 -7.87
CA ARG A 72 -19.66 -30.50 -7.31
C ARG A 72 -20.94 -30.49 -6.49
N VAL A 73 -21.23 -29.42 -5.77
CA VAL A 73 -22.48 -29.28 -5.02
C VAL A 73 -23.66 -29.19 -6.00
N THR A 74 -23.58 -28.34 -7.02
CA THR A 74 -24.63 -28.22 -8.04
C THR A 74 -24.91 -29.55 -8.77
N GLU A 75 -23.88 -30.36 -9.02
CA GLU A 75 -24.04 -31.70 -9.61
C GLU A 75 -24.75 -32.70 -8.69
N LEU A 76 -24.66 -32.51 -7.38
CA LEU A 76 -25.21 -33.40 -6.35
C LEU A 76 -26.56 -32.91 -5.79
N GLU A 77 -26.94 -31.66 -6.06
CA GLU A 77 -28.22 -31.12 -5.64
C GLU A 77 -29.37 -31.80 -6.41
N PRO A 78 -30.36 -32.36 -5.72
CA PRO A 78 -31.57 -32.86 -6.37
C PRO A 78 -32.30 -31.69 -7.03
N LYS A 79 -32.74 -31.88 -8.28
CA LYS A 79 -33.55 -30.90 -9.02
C LYS A 79 -34.83 -30.52 -8.29
#